data_AF-A0A7W6F0V9-F1
#
_entry.id   AF-A0A7W6F0V9-F1
#
_cell.length_a   1.000
_cell.length_b   1.000
_cell.length_c   1.000
_cell.angle_alpha   90.00
_cell.angle_beta   90.00
_cell.angle_gamma   90.00
#
_symmetry.space_group_name_H-M   'P 1'
#
loop_
_entity.id
_entity.type
_entity.pdbx_description
1 polymer ?
#
loop_
_entity_poly.entity_id
_entity_poly.type
_entity_poly.pdbx_seq_one_letter_code
_entity_poly.pdbx_strand_id
1 'polypeptide(L)'
;MVEQEEADPREALADEGLLSPQVETWRHIYIDNYRDWFELARELNRYAVSLFQDHQDAGDGGPANAAAPTAVRVYGRALNAYTASIMLAERAMTIEAVGAVRPIHEAGFWLSLLATNPEKALEELDIDHHKHAVDREQLLRAAYPGNAELHSASVQREAAHAALLGKRRPISMKALAASLPGDPGYLQYRLASGFYGHLSQNSLDALKLRTGDKGVRPILGPFETEIPKALFFAIDAMARTTRYFAALVKVRDANDILSALRTTLTDLGKADAEAGPQGG
;
A
#
# COMPACT_ATOMS: atom_id res chain seq x y z
N MET A 1 8.27 -7.88 -51.15
CA MET A 1 8.08 -7.12 -49.90
C MET A 1 8.09 -8.14 -48.80
N VAL A 2 9.19 -8.21 -48.05
CA VAL A 2 9.31 -9.10 -46.90
C VAL A 2 8.60 -8.36 -45.76
N GLU A 3 7.47 -8.89 -45.28
CA GLU A 3 6.92 -8.48 -44.00
C GLU A 3 8.03 -8.72 -42.97
N GLN A 4 8.57 -7.64 -42.40
CA GLN A 4 9.35 -7.78 -41.17
C GLN A 4 8.38 -8.32 -40.13
N GLU A 5 8.53 -9.59 -39.74
CA GLU A 5 8.00 -10.04 -38.46
C GLU A 5 8.48 -9.03 -37.42
N GLU A 6 7.54 -8.30 -36.81
CA GLU A 6 7.86 -7.49 -35.64
C GLU A 6 8.51 -8.42 -34.63
N ALA A 7 9.79 -8.16 -34.31
CA ALA A 7 10.53 -8.94 -33.33
C ALA A 7 9.69 -9.06 -32.06
N ASP A 8 9.54 -10.29 -31.56
CA ASP A 8 8.72 -10.55 -30.38
C ASP A 8 9.19 -9.61 -29.26
N PRO A 9 8.32 -8.73 -28.72
CA PRO A 9 8.71 -7.76 -27.71
C PRO A 9 9.36 -8.41 -26.46
N ARG A 10 9.15 -9.72 -26.27
CA ARG A 10 9.76 -10.54 -25.20
C ARG A 10 11.23 -10.90 -25.45
N GLU A 11 11.72 -10.83 -26.68
CA GLU A 11 13.15 -11.05 -27.00
C GLU A 11 14.01 -9.93 -26.41
N ALA A 12 13.57 -8.68 -26.49
CA ALA A 12 14.25 -7.54 -25.84
C ALA A 12 14.29 -7.69 -24.30
N LEU A 13 13.27 -8.30 -23.68
CA LEU A 13 13.28 -8.61 -22.25
C LEU A 13 14.28 -9.71 -21.88
N ALA A 14 14.58 -10.64 -22.78
CA ALA A 14 15.53 -11.72 -22.51
C ALA A 14 16.96 -11.19 -22.37
N ASP A 15 17.31 -10.15 -23.13
CA ASP A 15 18.66 -9.56 -23.14
C ASP A 15 18.83 -8.44 -22.11
N GLU A 16 17.83 -7.57 -21.95
CA GLU A 16 17.92 -6.36 -21.11
C GLU A 16 17.17 -6.47 -19.78
N GLY A 17 16.33 -7.50 -19.60
CA GLY A 17 15.53 -7.72 -18.40
C GLY A 17 14.40 -6.70 -18.20
N LEU A 18 13.80 -6.71 -17.00
CA LEU A 18 12.65 -5.87 -16.64
C LEU A 18 12.97 -4.37 -16.47
N LEU A 19 14.24 -3.99 -16.59
CA LEU A 19 14.69 -2.60 -16.53
C LEU A 19 15.02 -2.05 -17.93
N SER A 20 14.66 -2.78 -18.99
CA SER A 20 14.87 -2.37 -20.37
C SER A 20 14.11 -1.07 -20.70
N PRO A 21 14.64 -0.21 -21.59
CA PRO A 21 13.89 0.94 -22.11
C PRO A 21 12.58 0.52 -22.79
N GLN A 22 12.48 -0.73 -23.26
CA GLN A 22 11.25 -1.27 -23.86
C GLN A 22 10.07 -1.26 -22.88
N VAL A 23 10.31 -1.50 -21.58
CA VAL A 23 9.26 -1.41 -20.55
C VAL A 23 8.72 0.01 -20.41
N GLU A 24 9.58 1.03 -20.60
CA GLU A 24 9.14 2.44 -20.58
C GLU A 24 8.31 2.79 -21.83
N THR A 25 8.60 2.19 -22.98
CA THR A 25 7.74 2.30 -24.17
C THR A 25 6.35 1.71 -23.92
N TRP A 26 6.27 0.53 -23.30
CA TRP A 26 4.98 -0.09 -22.99
C TRP A 26 4.16 0.66 -21.94
N ARG A 27 4.83 1.32 -20.98
CA ARG A 27 4.15 2.17 -19.99
C ARG A 27 3.19 3.17 -20.65
N HIS A 28 3.58 3.79 -21.75
CA HIS A 28 2.72 4.72 -22.47
C HIS A 28 1.46 4.03 -23.02
N ILE A 29 1.63 2.86 -23.64
CA ILE A 29 0.52 2.04 -24.15
C ILE A 29 -0.43 1.65 -23.02
N TYR A 30 0.09 1.21 -21.87
CA TYR A 30 -0.73 0.85 -20.72
C TYR A 30 -1.51 2.05 -20.15
N ILE A 31 -0.87 3.21 -20.05
CA ILE A 31 -1.55 4.43 -19.59
C ILE A 31 -2.68 4.82 -20.54
N ASP A 32 -2.49 4.67 -21.85
CA ASP A 32 -3.53 4.99 -22.84
C ASP A 32 -4.66 3.95 -22.84
N ASN A 33 -4.34 2.66 -22.75
CA ASN A 33 -5.32 1.55 -22.71
C ASN A 33 -6.20 1.59 -21.46
N TYR A 34 -5.64 2.01 -20.31
CA TYR A 34 -6.34 2.09 -19.03
C TYR A 34 -6.51 3.54 -18.56
N ARG A 35 -6.71 4.48 -19.51
CA ARG A 35 -6.77 5.92 -19.28
C ARG A 35 -7.67 6.29 -18.11
N ASP A 36 -8.93 5.84 -18.13
CA ASP A 36 -9.94 6.24 -17.15
C ASP A 36 -9.54 5.83 -15.71
N TRP A 37 -8.94 4.64 -15.57
CA TRP A 37 -8.42 4.16 -14.29
C TRP A 37 -7.27 5.03 -13.77
N PHE A 38 -6.29 5.36 -14.63
CA PHE A 38 -5.17 6.22 -14.24
C PHE A 38 -5.60 7.67 -14.01
N GLU A 39 -6.58 8.18 -14.74
CA GLU A 39 -7.14 9.52 -14.53
C GLU A 39 -7.83 9.62 -13.17
N LEU A 40 -8.65 8.63 -12.81
CA LEU A 40 -9.28 8.56 -11.49
C LEU A 40 -8.22 8.49 -10.36
N ALA A 41 -7.17 7.69 -10.55
CA ALA A 41 -6.08 7.61 -9.59
C ALA A 41 -5.36 8.97 -9.41
N ARG A 42 -5.10 9.68 -10.51
CA ARG A 42 -4.48 11.02 -10.49
C ARG A 42 -5.41 12.06 -9.86
N GLU A 43 -6.71 11.96 -10.07
CA GLU A 43 -7.70 12.85 -9.44
C GLU A 43 -7.71 12.70 -7.92
N LEU A 44 -7.80 11.45 -7.43
CA LEU A 44 -7.69 11.17 -6.00
C LEU A 44 -6.34 11.64 -5.45
N ASN A 45 -5.23 11.41 -6.17
CA ASN A 45 -3.92 11.89 -5.76
C ASN A 45 -3.89 13.42 -5.58
N ARG A 46 -4.38 14.17 -6.57
CA ARG A 46 -4.41 15.65 -6.50
C ARG A 46 -5.20 16.14 -5.29
N TYR A 47 -6.39 15.57 -5.07
CA TYR A 47 -7.21 15.90 -3.92
C TYR A 47 -6.52 15.57 -2.59
N ALA A 48 -5.99 14.36 -2.47
CA ALA A 48 -5.31 13.88 -1.27
C ALA A 48 -4.05 14.69 -0.93
N VAL A 49 -3.25 15.05 -1.94
CA VAL A 49 -2.07 15.92 -1.77
C VAL A 49 -2.46 17.33 -1.38
N SER A 50 -3.49 17.92 -2.01
CA SER A 50 -4.00 19.24 -1.62
C SER A 50 -4.40 19.23 -0.13
N LEU A 51 -5.20 18.24 0.28
CA LEU A 51 -5.63 18.09 1.65
C LEU A 51 -4.44 17.94 2.62
N PHE A 52 -3.40 17.20 2.24
CA PHE A 52 -2.18 17.10 3.05
C PHE A 52 -1.49 18.46 3.17
N GLN A 53 -1.27 19.16 2.05
CA GLN A 53 -0.57 20.45 2.03
C GLN A 53 -1.29 21.51 2.87
N ASP A 54 -2.62 21.55 2.80
CA ASP A 54 -3.45 22.49 3.57
C ASP A 54 -3.39 22.26 5.10
N HIS A 55 -2.94 21.07 5.52
CA HIS A 55 -2.95 20.65 6.92
C HIS A 55 -1.63 20.05 7.41
N GLN A 56 -0.52 20.20 6.68
CA GLN A 56 0.76 19.59 7.03
C GLN A 56 1.35 20.15 8.34
N ASP A 57 1.01 21.40 8.67
CA ASP A 57 1.42 22.11 9.89
C ASP A 57 0.45 21.86 11.07
N ALA A 58 -0.46 20.88 10.95
CA ALA A 58 -1.43 20.59 11.99
C ALA A 58 -0.74 20.08 13.27
N GLY A 59 -0.82 20.88 14.33
CA GLY A 59 -0.18 20.61 15.62
C GLY A 59 1.20 21.22 15.78
N ASP A 60 1.59 22.13 14.89
CA ASP A 60 2.79 22.94 15.02
C ASP A 60 2.91 23.65 16.37
N GLY A 61 4.12 23.67 16.90
CA GLY A 61 4.42 24.19 18.25
C GLY A 61 4.04 23.25 19.40
N GLY A 62 3.37 22.12 19.11
CA GLY A 62 3.03 21.09 20.09
C GLY A 62 4.02 19.92 20.17
N PRO A 63 3.77 18.93 21.05
CA PRO A 63 4.57 17.72 21.14
C PRO A 63 4.54 16.92 19.84
N ALA A 64 5.69 16.42 19.40
CA ALA A 64 5.81 15.67 18.16
C ALA A 64 4.96 14.38 18.14
N ASN A 65 4.66 13.77 19.28
CA ASN A 65 3.82 12.57 19.40
C ASN A 65 2.34 12.88 19.72
N ALA A 66 1.90 14.13 19.63
CA ALA A 66 0.48 14.47 19.74
C ALA A 66 -0.33 13.89 18.56
N ALA A 67 -1.66 13.83 18.72
CA ALA A 67 -2.56 13.20 17.75
C ALA A 67 -2.48 13.84 16.36
N ALA A 68 -2.50 15.18 16.25
CA ALA A 68 -2.50 15.88 14.97
C ALA A 68 -1.18 15.68 14.17
N PRO A 69 0.02 15.93 14.72
CA PRO A 69 1.28 15.65 14.01
C PRO A 69 1.45 14.17 13.67
N THR A 70 0.91 13.26 14.49
CA THR A 70 0.91 11.82 14.21
C THR A 70 -0.01 11.49 13.04
N ALA A 71 -1.22 12.04 12.99
CA ALA A 71 -2.14 11.86 11.87
C ALA A 71 -1.53 12.35 10.55
N VAL A 72 -0.89 13.53 10.54
CA VAL A 72 -0.22 14.06 9.34
C VAL A 72 0.85 13.09 8.84
N ARG A 73 1.73 12.60 9.73
CA ARG A 73 2.80 11.66 9.34
C ARG A 73 2.26 10.31 8.87
N VAL A 74 1.22 9.78 9.52
CA VAL A 74 0.55 8.54 9.09
C VAL A 74 -0.08 8.72 7.71
N TYR A 75 -0.73 9.86 7.46
CA TYR A 75 -1.33 10.16 6.17
C TYR A 75 -0.29 10.38 5.07
N GLY A 76 0.80 11.09 5.37
CA GLY A 76 1.94 11.24 4.46
C GLY A 76 2.58 9.91 4.06
N ARG A 77 2.68 8.95 5.00
CA ARG A 77 3.12 7.58 4.68
C ARG A 77 2.17 6.89 3.71
N ALA A 78 0.85 7.06 3.88
CA ALA A 78 -0.15 6.49 2.97
C ALA A 78 -0.05 7.10 1.57
N LEU A 79 0.16 8.42 1.46
CA LEU A 79 0.40 9.11 0.18
C LEU A 79 1.60 8.54 -0.57
N ASN A 80 2.73 8.38 0.09
CA ASN A 80 3.93 7.81 -0.53
C ASN A 80 3.68 6.37 -1.04
N ALA A 81 2.99 5.55 -0.25
CA ALA A 81 2.62 4.19 -0.66
C ALA A 81 1.64 4.18 -1.84
N TYR A 82 0.68 5.11 -1.86
CA TYR A 82 -0.25 5.28 -2.96
C TYR A 82 0.49 5.64 -4.25
N THR A 83 1.35 6.66 -4.23
CA THR A 83 2.17 7.04 -5.39
C THR A 83 3.02 5.87 -5.88
N ALA A 84 3.67 5.13 -4.98
CA ALA A 84 4.46 3.95 -5.34
C ALA A 84 3.60 2.87 -6.04
N SER A 85 2.40 2.59 -5.52
CA SER A 85 1.47 1.65 -6.12
C SER A 85 1.08 2.04 -7.54
N ILE A 86 0.73 3.32 -7.77
CA ILE A 86 0.38 3.81 -9.11
C ILE A 86 1.58 3.73 -10.06
N MET A 87 2.78 4.12 -9.64
CA MET A 87 3.99 4.06 -10.47
C MET A 87 4.37 2.63 -10.89
N LEU A 88 4.10 1.64 -10.03
CA LEU A 88 4.26 0.22 -10.33
C LEU A 88 3.18 -0.26 -11.31
N ALA A 89 1.93 0.17 -11.13
CA ALA A 89 0.82 -0.15 -12.03
C ALA A 89 1.03 0.42 -13.44
N GLU A 90 1.60 1.63 -13.58
CA GLU A 90 1.98 2.22 -14.87
C GLU A 90 2.99 1.35 -15.66
N ARG A 91 3.76 0.51 -14.96
CA ARG A 91 4.71 -0.45 -15.56
C ARG A 91 4.16 -1.88 -15.62
N ALA A 92 2.86 -2.04 -15.37
CA ALA A 92 2.18 -3.33 -15.26
C ALA A 92 2.86 -4.30 -14.26
N MET A 93 3.54 -3.77 -13.24
CA MET A 93 4.04 -4.53 -12.09
C MET A 93 2.93 -4.69 -11.05
N THR A 94 1.80 -5.25 -11.49
CA THR A 94 0.51 -5.18 -10.78
C THR A 94 0.51 -5.93 -9.46
N ILE A 95 1.25 -7.03 -9.36
CA ILE A 95 1.41 -7.79 -8.11
C ILE A 95 2.09 -6.92 -7.04
N GLU A 96 3.21 -6.29 -7.40
CA GLU A 96 3.94 -5.40 -6.50
C GLU A 96 3.16 -4.12 -6.23
N ALA A 97 2.41 -3.61 -7.21
CA ALA A 97 1.51 -2.47 -7.04
C ALA A 97 0.46 -2.76 -5.97
N VAL A 98 -0.17 -3.94 -5.97
CA VAL A 98 -1.12 -4.34 -4.91
C VAL A 98 -0.40 -4.59 -3.58
N GLY A 99 0.82 -5.16 -3.61
CA GLY A 99 1.66 -5.29 -2.42
C GLY A 99 1.89 -3.95 -1.71
N ALA A 100 2.14 -2.88 -2.48
CA ALA A 100 2.32 -1.52 -1.99
C ALA A 100 1.05 -0.89 -1.38
N VAL A 101 -0.14 -1.47 -1.59
CA VAL A 101 -1.40 -0.96 -1.01
C VAL A 101 -1.51 -1.28 0.49
N ARG A 102 -0.87 -2.34 0.97
CA ARG A 102 -0.92 -2.78 2.38
C ARG A 102 -0.70 -1.63 3.39
N PRO A 103 0.39 -0.84 3.32
CA PRO A 103 0.61 0.27 4.24
C PRO A 103 -0.46 1.38 4.15
N ILE A 104 -1.18 1.51 3.04
CA ILE A 104 -2.28 2.49 2.89
C ILE A 104 -3.45 2.09 3.79
N HIS A 105 -3.79 0.79 3.84
CA HIS A 105 -4.83 0.27 4.73
C HIS A 105 -4.43 0.37 6.20
N GLU A 106 -3.19 -0.01 6.55
CA GLU A 106 -2.69 0.10 7.93
C GLU A 106 -2.78 1.56 8.40
N ALA A 107 -2.35 2.52 7.57
CA ALA A 107 -2.50 3.94 7.84
C ALA A 107 -3.97 4.36 8.01
N GLY A 108 -4.87 3.86 7.15
CA GLY A 108 -6.31 4.11 7.28
C GLY A 108 -6.90 3.61 8.60
N PHE A 109 -6.48 2.42 9.07
CA PHE A 109 -6.92 1.90 10.36
C PHE A 109 -6.46 2.77 11.52
N TRP A 110 -5.19 3.19 11.49
CA TRP A 110 -4.63 4.08 12.52
C TRP A 110 -5.28 5.46 12.51
N LEU A 111 -5.53 6.04 11.34
CA LEU A 111 -6.23 7.32 11.23
C LEU A 111 -7.68 7.23 11.74
N SER A 112 -8.37 6.14 11.44
CA SER A 112 -9.73 5.91 11.98
C SER A 112 -9.71 5.78 13.50
N LEU A 113 -8.72 5.09 14.08
CA LEU A 113 -8.57 5.02 15.53
C LEU A 113 -8.20 6.39 16.12
N LEU A 114 -7.28 7.14 15.51
CA LEU A 114 -6.94 8.50 15.94
C LEU A 114 -8.17 9.43 15.93
N ALA A 115 -9.06 9.27 14.93
CA ALA A 115 -10.28 10.06 14.81
C ALA A 115 -11.31 9.76 15.90
N THR A 116 -11.36 8.51 16.37
CA THR A 116 -12.41 8.02 17.27
C THR A 116 -11.96 7.88 18.72
N ASN A 117 -10.68 7.58 18.94
CA ASN A 117 -10.05 7.43 20.25
C ASN A 117 -8.53 7.75 20.16
N PRO A 118 -8.15 9.04 20.15
CA PRO A 118 -6.77 9.47 19.95
C PRO A 118 -5.83 8.99 21.07
N GLU A 119 -6.28 8.97 22.32
CA GLU A 119 -5.46 8.51 23.46
C GLU A 119 -5.06 7.04 23.28
N LYS A 120 -6.03 6.17 22.97
CA LYS A 120 -5.76 4.76 22.71
C LYS A 120 -4.86 4.57 21.48
N ALA A 121 -5.08 5.34 20.41
CA ALA A 121 -4.25 5.22 19.21
C ALA A 121 -2.78 5.53 19.50
N LEU A 122 -2.52 6.62 20.24
CA LEU A 122 -1.16 7.02 20.62
C LEU A 122 -0.53 5.99 21.58
N GLU A 123 -1.28 5.48 22.55
CA GLU A 123 -0.79 4.43 23.44
C GLU A 123 -0.39 3.16 22.66
N GLU A 124 -1.25 2.68 21.75
CA GLU A 124 -0.99 1.47 20.97
C GLU A 124 0.21 1.64 20.02
N LEU A 125 0.40 2.83 19.43
CA LEU A 125 1.59 3.15 18.64
C LEU A 125 2.88 3.16 19.49
N ASP A 126 2.82 3.67 20.72
CA ASP A 126 3.96 3.64 21.64
C ASP A 126 4.28 2.20 22.10
N ILE A 127 3.26 1.38 22.36
CA ILE A 127 3.42 -0.05 22.66
C ILE A 127 4.11 -0.77 21.49
N ASP A 128 3.66 -0.53 20.26
CA ASP A 128 4.24 -1.11 19.05
C ASP A 128 5.70 -0.69 18.86
N HIS A 129 6.00 0.61 19.02
CA HIS A 129 7.36 1.15 18.97
C HIS A 129 8.29 0.46 19.98
N HIS A 130 7.89 0.35 21.24
CA HIS A 130 8.72 -0.28 22.27
C HIS A 130 8.90 -1.78 22.04
N LYS A 131 7.87 -2.48 21.57
CA LYS A 131 7.99 -3.91 21.22
C LYS A 131 8.99 -4.11 20.09
N HIS A 132 8.91 -3.31 19.03
CA HIS A 132 9.87 -3.39 17.91
C HIS A 132 11.29 -3.01 18.32
N ALA A 133 11.46 -2.04 19.22
CA ALA A 133 12.76 -1.68 19.74
C ALA A 133 13.39 -2.84 20.55
N VAL A 134 12.63 -3.51 21.41
CA VAL A 134 13.09 -4.70 22.15
C VAL A 134 13.51 -5.82 21.18
N ASP A 135 12.66 -6.17 20.21
CA ASP A 135 12.96 -7.23 19.24
C ASP A 135 14.21 -6.91 18.41
N ARG A 136 14.36 -5.65 18.00
CA ARG A 136 15.53 -5.18 17.25
C ARG A 136 16.81 -5.38 18.04
N GLU A 137 16.84 -5.03 19.32
CA GLU A 137 18.03 -5.21 20.15
C GLU A 137 18.41 -6.69 20.30
N GLN A 138 17.43 -7.59 20.41
CA GLN A 138 17.67 -9.03 20.45
C GLN A 138 18.28 -9.55 19.13
N LEU A 139 17.71 -9.13 17.99
CA LEU A 139 18.23 -9.47 16.66
C LEU A 139 19.63 -8.90 16.44
N LEU A 140 19.89 -7.67 16.89
CA LEU A 140 21.19 -7.02 16.76
C LEU A 140 22.28 -7.83 17.47
N ARG A 141 22.02 -8.29 18.70
CA ARG A 141 22.99 -9.12 19.43
C ARG A 141 23.22 -10.48 18.77
N ALA A 142 22.17 -11.09 18.22
CA ALA A 142 22.29 -12.35 17.48
C ALA A 142 23.12 -12.20 16.19
N ALA A 143 23.01 -11.05 15.50
CA ALA A 143 23.78 -10.76 14.29
C ALA A 143 25.27 -10.49 14.56
N TYR A 144 25.63 -10.04 15.77
CA TYR A 144 27.00 -9.67 16.15
C TYR A 144 27.45 -10.35 17.46
N PRO A 145 27.58 -11.70 17.50
CA PRO A 145 27.80 -12.44 18.75
C PRO A 145 29.16 -12.15 19.43
N GLY A 146 30.16 -11.67 18.70
CA GLY A 146 31.50 -11.39 19.22
C GLY A 146 31.74 -9.94 19.67
N ASN A 147 30.76 -9.05 19.55
CA ASN A 147 30.93 -7.63 19.85
C ASN A 147 30.44 -7.30 21.27
N ALA A 148 31.32 -7.42 22.26
CA ALA A 148 30.99 -7.24 23.68
C ALA A 148 30.47 -5.83 24.01
N GLU A 149 31.02 -4.79 23.38
CA GLU A 149 30.59 -3.40 23.59
C GLU A 149 29.17 -3.18 23.09
N LEU A 150 28.87 -3.66 21.87
CA LEU A 150 27.51 -3.63 21.31
C LEU A 150 26.52 -4.36 22.21
N HIS A 151 26.91 -5.54 22.72
CA HIS A 151 26.04 -6.34 23.59
C HIS A 151 25.68 -5.59 24.87
N SER A 152 26.68 -4.99 25.53
CA SER A 152 26.45 -4.21 26.75
C SER A 152 25.50 -3.04 26.50
N ALA A 153 25.74 -2.25 25.44
CA ALA A 153 24.88 -1.12 25.09
C ALA A 153 23.47 -1.55 24.66
N SER A 154 23.35 -2.67 23.96
CA SER A 154 22.08 -3.23 23.51
C SER A 154 21.20 -3.70 24.66
N VAL A 155 21.78 -4.36 25.67
CA VAL A 155 21.05 -4.78 26.89
C VAL A 155 20.47 -3.58 27.64
N GLN A 156 21.22 -2.48 27.73
CA GLN A 156 20.74 -1.26 28.39
C GLN A 156 19.57 -0.61 27.64
N ARG A 157 19.66 -0.50 26.30
CA ARG A 157 18.56 0.03 25.48
C ARG A 157 17.32 -0.88 25.53
N GLU A 158 17.51 -2.19 25.47
CA GLU A 158 16.41 -3.14 25.60
C GLU A 158 15.72 -2.99 26.96
N ALA A 159 16.48 -2.92 28.06
CA ALA A 159 15.91 -2.77 29.40
C ALA A 159 15.07 -1.49 29.55
N ALA A 160 15.53 -0.38 28.96
CA ALA A 160 14.77 0.88 28.96
C ALA A 160 13.43 0.74 28.21
N HIS A 161 13.43 0.14 27.02
CA HIS A 161 12.20 -0.09 26.25
C HIS A 161 11.29 -1.15 26.89
N ALA A 162 11.86 -2.22 27.47
CA ALA A 162 11.11 -3.27 28.15
C ALA A 162 10.41 -2.74 29.41
N ALA A 163 11.04 -1.83 30.15
CA ALA A 163 10.42 -1.15 31.29
C ALA A 163 9.20 -0.31 30.87
N LEU A 164 9.30 0.41 29.75
CA LEU A 164 8.20 1.18 29.19
C LEU A 164 7.09 0.28 28.62
N LEU A 165 7.43 -0.81 27.93
CA LEU A 165 6.46 -1.77 27.39
C LEU A 165 5.68 -2.48 28.50
N GLY A 166 6.37 -2.90 29.57
CA GLY A 166 5.80 -3.68 30.65
C GLY A 166 5.25 -5.03 30.15
N LYS A 167 4.02 -5.37 30.54
CA LYS A 167 3.33 -6.61 30.11
C LYS A 167 2.42 -6.43 28.89
N ARG A 168 2.38 -5.21 28.33
CA ARG A 168 1.49 -4.87 27.21
C ARG A 168 1.99 -5.52 25.92
N ARG A 169 1.07 -5.72 24.98
CA ARG A 169 1.36 -6.31 23.67
C ARG A 169 0.71 -5.45 22.60
N PRO A 170 1.37 -5.24 21.45
CA PRO A 170 0.78 -4.47 20.36
C PRO A 170 -0.54 -5.08 19.88
N ILE A 171 -1.52 -4.22 19.58
CA ILE A 171 -2.75 -4.64 18.93
C ILE A 171 -2.47 -5.21 17.53
N SER A 172 -3.01 -6.40 17.22
CA SER A 172 -2.93 -6.94 15.86
C SER A 172 -3.78 -6.12 14.89
N MET A 173 -3.39 -6.02 13.61
CA MET A 173 -4.19 -5.33 12.58
C MET A 173 -5.63 -5.88 12.46
N LYS A 174 -5.82 -7.19 12.71
CA LYS A 174 -7.15 -7.81 12.77
C LYS A 174 -8.01 -7.22 13.88
N ALA A 175 -7.44 -7.16 15.08
CA ALA A 175 -8.11 -6.64 16.26
C ALA A 175 -8.35 -5.12 16.15
N LEU A 176 -7.38 -4.39 15.59
CA LEU A 176 -7.50 -2.97 15.32
C LEU A 176 -8.67 -2.72 14.36
N ALA A 177 -8.68 -3.34 13.18
CA ALA A 177 -9.76 -3.17 12.21
C ALA A 177 -11.14 -3.55 12.77
N ALA A 178 -11.23 -4.66 13.53
CA ALA A 178 -12.48 -5.07 14.17
C ALA A 178 -13.01 -4.08 15.23
N SER A 179 -12.16 -3.19 15.75
CA SER A 179 -12.56 -2.17 16.73
C SER A 179 -13.07 -0.87 16.09
N LEU A 180 -12.93 -0.72 14.77
CA LEU A 180 -13.31 0.49 14.05
C LEU A 180 -14.80 0.47 13.65
N PRO A 181 -15.44 1.64 13.52
CA PRO A 181 -16.81 1.72 13.03
C PRO A 181 -16.91 1.35 11.54
N GLY A 182 -18.02 0.70 11.16
CA GLY A 182 -18.35 0.39 9.77
C GLY A 182 -17.47 -0.71 9.15
N ASP A 183 -17.32 -0.67 7.82
CA ASP A 183 -16.37 -1.51 7.09
C ASP A 183 -15.04 -0.77 6.90
N PRO A 184 -13.98 -1.10 7.65
CA PRO A 184 -12.70 -0.44 7.52
C PRO A 184 -11.93 -0.89 6.27
N GLY A 185 -12.38 -1.93 5.55
CA GLY A 185 -11.65 -2.52 4.42
C GLY A 185 -10.67 -3.63 4.81
N TYR A 186 -10.94 -4.35 5.90
CA TYR A 186 -10.02 -5.40 6.39
C TYR A 186 -9.90 -6.60 5.44
N LEU A 187 -10.96 -6.91 4.68
CA LEU A 187 -10.91 -7.96 3.66
C LEU A 187 -9.91 -7.59 2.55
N GLN A 188 -9.98 -6.36 2.06
CA GLN A 188 -9.09 -5.84 1.02
C GLN A 188 -7.65 -5.81 1.51
N TYR A 189 -7.42 -5.36 2.75
CA TYR A 189 -6.12 -5.46 3.42
C TYR A 189 -5.60 -6.90 3.46
N ARG A 190 -6.45 -7.89 3.77
CA ARG A 190 -6.06 -9.30 3.81
C ARG A 190 -5.77 -9.88 2.44
N LEU A 191 -6.51 -9.48 1.41
CA LEU A 191 -6.23 -9.86 0.03
C LEU A 191 -4.88 -9.28 -0.41
N ALA A 192 -4.64 -7.98 -0.23
CA ALA A 192 -3.37 -7.34 -0.53
C ALA A 192 -2.20 -7.99 0.24
N SER A 193 -2.36 -8.20 1.56
CA SER A 193 -1.29 -8.78 2.38
C SER A 193 -1.03 -10.26 2.08
N GLY A 194 -2.08 -11.06 1.91
CA GLY A 194 -1.97 -12.51 1.79
C GLY A 194 -1.66 -13.01 0.39
N PHE A 195 -2.20 -12.36 -0.64
CA PHE A 195 -1.96 -12.73 -2.04
C PHE A 195 -0.80 -11.98 -2.67
N TYR A 196 -0.48 -10.76 -2.22
CA TYR A 196 0.49 -9.90 -2.92
C TYR A 196 1.69 -9.51 -2.06
N GLY A 197 1.49 -9.31 -0.75
CA GLY A 197 2.56 -8.90 0.17
C GLY A 197 3.32 -10.04 0.86
N HIS A 198 2.90 -11.29 0.70
CA HIS A 198 3.53 -12.46 1.33
C HIS A 198 3.77 -13.57 0.32
N LEU A 199 5.00 -14.08 0.28
CA LEU A 199 5.36 -15.24 -0.53
C LEU A 199 4.59 -16.48 -0.03
N SER A 200 3.66 -16.95 -0.85
CA SER A 200 2.83 -18.12 -0.61
C SER A 200 2.53 -18.82 -1.94
N GLN A 201 2.05 -20.06 -1.90
CA GLN A 201 1.63 -20.74 -3.14
C GLN A 201 0.55 -19.93 -3.89
N ASN A 202 -0.37 -19.33 -3.14
CA ASN A 202 -1.40 -18.46 -3.70
C ASN A 202 -0.83 -17.19 -4.35
N SER A 203 0.24 -16.59 -3.80
CA SER A 203 0.87 -15.42 -4.42
C SER A 203 1.65 -15.81 -5.69
N LEU A 204 2.26 -17.00 -5.69
CA LEU A 204 2.97 -17.55 -6.85
C LEU A 204 2.01 -17.98 -7.97
N ASP A 205 0.76 -18.28 -7.66
CA ASP A 205 -0.26 -18.61 -8.67
C ASP A 205 -0.56 -17.43 -9.61
N ALA A 206 -0.37 -16.18 -9.16
CA ALA A 206 -0.50 -15.00 -10.01
C ALA A 206 0.65 -14.88 -11.05
N LEU A 207 1.76 -15.61 -10.85
CA LEU A 207 2.93 -15.64 -11.74
C LEU A 207 2.89 -16.82 -12.72
N LYS A 208 1.69 -17.32 -13.05
CA LYS A 208 1.49 -18.51 -13.88
C LYS A 208 0.54 -18.19 -15.02
N LEU A 209 0.95 -18.50 -16.25
CA LEU A 209 0.07 -18.52 -17.42
C LEU A 209 -0.37 -19.95 -17.69
N ARG A 210 -1.68 -20.17 -17.77
CA ARG A 210 -2.24 -21.46 -18.20
C ARG A 210 -2.06 -21.62 -19.70
N THR A 211 -1.47 -22.73 -20.12
CA THR A 211 -1.28 -23.11 -21.53
C THR A 211 -2.03 -24.40 -21.79
N GLY A 212 -3.28 -24.28 -22.28
CA GLY A 212 -4.18 -25.42 -22.50
C GLY A 212 -4.70 -26.08 -21.22
N ASP A 213 -5.21 -27.30 -21.32
CA ASP A 213 -5.98 -27.96 -20.25
C ASP A 213 -5.19 -28.30 -18.98
N LYS A 214 -3.85 -28.44 -19.08
CA LYS A 214 -3.00 -28.87 -17.95
C LYS A 214 -1.63 -28.19 -17.89
N GLY A 215 -1.25 -27.44 -18.91
CA GLY A 215 0.06 -26.78 -18.96
C GLY A 215 0.04 -25.48 -18.16
N VAL A 216 1.11 -25.24 -17.41
CA VAL A 216 1.34 -23.96 -16.74
C VAL A 216 2.78 -23.55 -16.98
N ARG A 217 2.99 -22.31 -17.45
CA ARG A 217 4.33 -21.72 -17.54
C ARG A 217 4.46 -20.55 -16.55
N PRO A 218 5.61 -20.39 -15.89
CA PRO A 218 5.87 -19.18 -15.13
C PRO A 218 5.89 -17.99 -16.09
N ILE A 219 5.37 -16.86 -15.62
CA ILE A 219 5.47 -15.59 -16.33
C ILE A 219 6.21 -14.59 -15.47
N LEU A 220 7.12 -13.89 -16.13
CA LEU A 220 7.75 -12.67 -15.64
C LEU A 220 6.94 -11.52 -16.24
N GLY A 221 6.71 -10.44 -15.46
CA GLY A 221 5.90 -9.30 -15.92
C GLY A 221 6.40 -8.70 -17.24
N PRO A 222 5.65 -7.78 -17.87
CA PRO A 222 4.45 -7.06 -17.38
C PRO A 222 3.14 -7.87 -17.33
N PHE A 223 2.23 -7.51 -16.40
CA PHE A 223 0.90 -8.11 -16.21
C PHE A 223 -0.22 -7.11 -16.50
N GLU A 224 -0.32 -6.68 -17.75
CA GLU A 224 -1.21 -5.60 -18.19
C GLU A 224 -2.69 -5.81 -17.76
N THR A 225 -3.22 -7.01 -17.95
CA THR A 225 -4.64 -7.32 -17.67
C THR A 225 -5.03 -7.21 -16.20
N GLU A 226 -4.06 -7.14 -15.28
CA GLU A 226 -4.31 -6.99 -13.84
C GLU A 226 -4.18 -5.51 -13.38
N ILE A 227 -3.88 -4.57 -14.29
CA ILE A 227 -3.77 -3.13 -13.97
C ILE A 227 -5.05 -2.59 -13.31
N PRO A 228 -6.27 -2.85 -13.85
CA PRO A 228 -7.52 -2.39 -13.25
C PRO A 228 -7.68 -2.83 -11.80
N LYS A 229 -7.33 -4.09 -11.51
CA LYS A 229 -7.39 -4.64 -10.15
C LYS A 229 -6.40 -3.96 -9.22
N ALA A 230 -5.17 -3.73 -9.68
CA ALA A 230 -4.16 -3.02 -8.89
C ALA A 230 -4.61 -1.59 -8.54
N LEU A 231 -5.11 -0.86 -9.54
CA LEU A 231 -5.63 0.49 -9.37
C LEU A 231 -6.87 0.51 -8.47
N PHE A 232 -7.76 -0.49 -8.58
CA PHE A 232 -8.92 -0.61 -7.71
C PHE A 232 -8.54 -0.70 -6.24
N PHE A 233 -7.60 -1.60 -5.89
CA PHE A 233 -7.12 -1.74 -4.51
C PHE A 233 -6.50 -0.44 -4.00
N ALA A 234 -5.66 0.20 -4.81
CA ALA A 234 -4.98 1.45 -4.43
C ALA A 234 -5.98 2.58 -4.21
N ILE A 235 -6.92 2.80 -5.15
CA ILE A 235 -7.90 3.89 -5.09
C ILE A 235 -8.89 3.66 -3.93
N ASP A 236 -9.44 2.45 -3.74
CA ASP A 236 -10.35 2.18 -2.62
C ASP A 236 -9.67 2.41 -1.26
N ALA A 237 -8.45 1.88 -1.09
CA ALA A 237 -7.69 2.07 0.14
C ALA A 237 -7.41 3.54 0.41
N MET A 238 -6.90 4.27 -0.59
CA MET A 238 -6.52 5.66 -0.42
C MET A 238 -7.73 6.58 -0.22
N ALA A 239 -8.86 6.31 -0.86
CA ALA A 239 -10.10 7.06 -0.66
C ALA A 239 -10.63 6.90 0.78
N ARG A 240 -10.59 5.69 1.34
CA ARG A 240 -10.95 5.44 2.75
C ARG A 240 -10.00 6.15 3.70
N THR A 241 -8.69 6.01 3.49
CA THR A 241 -7.66 6.64 4.31
C THR A 241 -7.78 8.16 4.29
N THR A 242 -8.02 8.75 3.11
CA THR A 242 -8.28 10.20 2.94
C THR A 242 -9.53 10.65 3.68
N ARG A 243 -10.60 9.84 3.70
CA ARG A 243 -11.82 10.15 4.47
C ARG A 243 -11.53 10.28 5.96
N TYR A 244 -10.74 9.36 6.53
CA TYR A 244 -10.39 9.41 7.94
C TYR A 244 -9.49 10.60 8.28
N PHE A 245 -8.52 10.92 7.43
CA PHE A 245 -7.71 12.12 7.61
C PHE A 245 -8.57 13.40 7.53
N ALA A 246 -9.42 13.52 6.50
CA ALA A 246 -10.31 14.66 6.33
C ALA A 246 -11.26 14.86 7.53
N ALA A 247 -11.76 13.77 8.12
CA ALA A 247 -12.57 13.82 9.33
C ALA A 247 -11.77 14.36 10.54
N LEU A 248 -10.52 13.93 10.70
CA LEU A 248 -9.61 14.43 11.75
C LEU A 248 -9.33 15.93 11.62
N VAL A 249 -9.06 16.40 10.40
CA VAL A 249 -8.79 17.82 10.11
C VAL A 249 -10.07 18.64 9.85
N LYS A 250 -11.25 18.03 10.02
CA LYS A 250 -12.58 18.67 9.97
C LYS A 250 -12.94 19.33 8.63
N VAL A 251 -12.53 18.74 7.51
CA VAL A 251 -12.92 19.21 6.17
C VAL A 251 -14.32 18.70 5.84
N ARG A 252 -15.28 19.62 5.68
CA ARG A 252 -16.72 19.33 5.56
C ARG A 252 -17.10 18.65 4.25
N ASP A 253 -16.55 19.13 3.14
CA ASP A 253 -16.96 18.72 1.79
C ASP A 253 -16.22 17.47 1.29
N ALA A 254 -15.31 16.93 2.10
CA ALA A 254 -14.51 15.76 1.74
C ALA A 254 -15.35 14.51 1.46
N ASN A 255 -16.47 14.36 2.16
CA ASN A 255 -17.33 13.19 2.00
C ASN A 255 -17.98 13.15 0.62
N ASP A 256 -18.39 14.29 0.07
CA ASP A 256 -19.05 14.36 -1.24
C ASP A 256 -18.07 14.04 -2.35
N ILE A 257 -16.88 14.67 -2.32
CA ILE A 257 -15.79 14.42 -3.28
C ILE A 257 -15.38 12.94 -3.28
N LEU A 258 -15.11 12.38 -2.09
CA LEU A 258 -14.68 10.99 -1.96
C LEU A 258 -15.79 9.99 -2.28
N SER A 259 -17.07 10.37 -2.13
CA SER A 259 -18.20 9.54 -2.53
C SER A 259 -18.36 9.51 -4.04
N ALA A 260 -18.22 10.66 -4.72
CA ALA A 260 -18.23 10.74 -6.17
C ALA A 260 -17.10 9.88 -6.79
N LEU A 261 -15.87 10.03 -6.29
CA LEU A 261 -14.72 9.21 -6.73
C LEU A 261 -14.98 7.70 -6.55
N ARG A 262 -15.62 7.31 -5.45
CA ARG A 262 -15.95 5.90 -5.16
C ARG A 262 -17.03 5.37 -6.08
N THR A 263 -18.00 6.19 -6.47
CA THR A 263 -19.01 5.83 -7.48
C THR A 263 -18.32 5.54 -8.81
N THR A 264 -17.49 6.46 -9.30
CA THR A 264 -16.70 6.27 -10.53
C THR A 264 -15.84 5.01 -10.47
N LEU A 265 -15.16 4.77 -9.34
CA LEU A 265 -14.39 3.54 -9.13
C LEU A 265 -15.22 2.27 -9.28
N THR A 266 -16.43 2.27 -8.71
CA THR A 266 -17.33 1.13 -8.74
C THR A 266 -17.85 0.88 -10.15
N ASP A 267 -18.15 1.95 -10.89
CA ASP A 267 -18.67 1.86 -12.25
C ASP A 267 -17.59 1.39 -13.24
N LEU A 268 -16.34 1.86 -13.10
CA LEU A 268 -15.20 1.32 -13.83
C LEU A 268 -14.99 -0.17 -13.53
N GLY A 269 -15.04 -0.56 -12.25
CA GLY A 269 -14.90 -1.98 -11.87
C GLY A 269 -15.98 -2.89 -12.45
N LYS A 270 -17.21 -2.39 -12.61
CA LYS A 270 -18.30 -3.13 -13.28
C LYS A 270 -18.06 -3.23 -14.79
N ALA A 271 -17.69 -2.13 -15.44
CA ALA A 271 -17.44 -2.10 -16.87
C ALA A 271 -16.33 -3.10 -17.27
N ASP A 272 -15.25 -3.14 -16.49
CA ASP A 272 -14.16 -4.11 -16.69
C ASP A 272 -14.62 -5.57 -16.49
N ALA A 273 -15.44 -5.83 -15.46
CA ALA A 273 -15.99 -7.17 -15.22
C ALA A 273 -16.93 -7.64 -16.34
N GLU A 274 -17.69 -6.71 -16.93
CA GLU A 274 -18.60 -6.96 -18.05
C GLU A 274 -17.87 -7.14 -19.39
N ALA A 275 -16.74 -6.47 -19.59
CA ALA A 275 -15.91 -6.60 -20.79
C ALA A 275 -15.24 -7.99 -20.91
N GLY A 276 -15.09 -8.72 -19.81
CA GLY A 276 -14.38 -10.00 -19.75
C GLY A 276 -12.86 -9.86 -19.92
N PRO A 277 -12.07 -10.94 -19.76
CA PRO A 277 -10.64 -10.88 -20.01
C PRO A 277 -10.41 -10.51 -21.47
N GLN A 278 -9.81 -9.34 -21.72
CA GLN A 278 -9.38 -8.97 -23.06
C GLN A 278 -8.38 -10.02 -23.53
N GLY A 279 -8.80 -10.84 -24.50
CA GLY A 279 -7.96 -11.89 -25.06
C GLY A 279 -6.75 -11.26 -25.74
N GLY A 280 -5.57 -11.55 -25.21
CA GLY A 280 -4.32 -11.46 -25.94
C GLY A 280 -4.09 -12.70 -26.79
#